data_AF-A0A3C0A5Z9-F1
#
_entry.id   AF-A0A3C0A5Z9-F1
#
_cell.length_a   1.000
_cell.length_b   1.000
_cell.length_c   1.000
_cell.angle_alpha   90.00
_cell.angle_beta   90.00
_cell.angle_gamma   90.00
#
_symmetry.space_group_name_H-M   'P 1'
#
loop_
_entity.id
_entity.type
_entity.pdbx_description
1 polymer ?
#
loop_
_entity_poly.entity_id
_entity_poly.type
_entity_poly.pdbx_seq_one_letter_code
_entity_poly.pdbx_strand_id
1 'polypeptide(L)'
;MKNIFACICFTLVLLGCNGKGDTDLDLVTNPEHYTSFLEANPIKSYAEALQEKVFWSKRLGADSTGVGDLGPLAGAYSKLFETSGDIQHLKDAEKVYKKAITVAAIKIQDGYKRA
;
A
#
# COMPACT_ATOMS: atom_id res chain seq x y z
N MET A 1 -17.38 -52.87 28.02
CA MET A 1 -18.16 -51.61 27.82
C MET A 1 -17.30 -50.43 27.37
N LYS A 2 -16.09 -50.20 27.94
CA LYS A 2 -15.17 -49.12 27.53
C LYS A 2 -14.82 -49.12 26.03
N ASN A 3 -14.59 -50.30 25.45
CA ASN A 3 -14.23 -50.43 24.03
C ASN A 3 -15.42 -50.19 23.08
N ILE A 4 -16.65 -50.45 23.54
CA ILE A 4 -17.87 -50.17 22.76
C ILE A 4 -18.15 -48.67 22.74
N PHE A 5 -17.97 -47.99 23.89
CA PHE A 5 -18.07 -46.53 23.96
C PHE A 5 -17.03 -45.84 23.07
N ALA A 6 -15.79 -46.35 23.05
CA ALA A 6 -14.75 -45.86 22.17
C ALA A 6 -15.11 -46.01 20.68
N CYS A 7 -15.67 -47.16 20.28
CA CYS A 7 -16.13 -47.37 18.90
C CYS A 7 -17.27 -46.43 18.52
N ILE A 8 -18.22 -46.17 19.42
CA ILE A 8 -19.35 -45.24 19.18
C ILE A 8 -18.85 -43.80 19.04
N CYS A 9 -17.92 -43.38 19.90
CA CYS A 9 -17.31 -42.05 19.77
C CYS A 9 -16.53 -41.90 18.45
N PHE A 10 -15.83 -42.96 18.02
CA PHE A 10 -15.08 -42.94 16.77
C PHE A 10 -15.98 -42.86 15.54
N THR A 11 -17.11 -43.59 15.52
CA THR A 11 -18.08 -43.50 14.42
C THR A 11 -18.80 -42.15 14.36
N LEU A 12 -19.08 -41.52 15.51
CA LEU A 12 -19.63 -40.16 15.54
C LEU A 12 -18.70 -39.10 14.95
N VAL A 13 -17.38 -39.22 15.16
CA VAL A 13 -16.39 -38.29 14.57
C VAL A 13 -16.35 -38.44 13.04
N LEU A 14 -16.45 -39.68 12.53
CA LEU A 14 -16.44 -39.94 11.09
C LEU A 14 -17.71 -39.42 10.37
N LEU A 15 -18.86 -39.40 11.05
CA LEU A 15 -20.11 -38.88 10.50
C LEU A 15 -20.21 -37.34 10.53
N GLY A 16 -19.39 -36.67 11.34
CA GLY A 16 -19.36 -35.20 11.41
C GLY A 16 -18.62 -34.54 10.25
N CYS A 17 -17.79 -35.29 9.51
CA CYS A 17 -17.02 -34.76 8.37
C CYS A 17 -17.82 -34.91 7.07
N ASN A 18 -18.82 -34.05 6.86
CA ASN A 18 -19.39 -33.87 5.54
C ASN A 18 -18.38 -33.04 4.73
N GLY A 19 -17.58 -33.69 3.87
CA GLY A 19 -16.58 -33.06 2.99
C GLY A 19 -17.12 -32.06 1.95
N LYS A 20 -18.35 -31.57 2.15
CA LYS A 20 -18.87 -30.35 1.55
C LYS A 20 -18.32 -29.21 2.39
N GLY A 21 -17.06 -28.82 2.15
CA GLY A 21 -16.56 -27.52 2.60
C GLY A 21 -17.53 -26.42 2.14
N ASP A 22 -17.59 -25.31 2.87
CA ASP A 22 -18.54 -24.20 2.64
C ASP A 22 -18.89 -24.02 1.15
N THR A 23 -20.03 -24.58 0.75
CA THR A 23 -20.58 -24.44 -0.60
C THR A 23 -21.25 -23.08 -0.78
N ASP A 24 -21.19 -22.23 0.25
CA ASP A 24 -21.70 -20.86 0.28
C ASP A 24 -20.60 -19.84 -0.08
N LEU A 25 -19.59 -20.28 -0.83
CA LEU A 25 -18.63 -19.43 -1.53
C LEU A 25 -19.02 -19.31 -3.01
N ASP A 26 -20.32 -19.19 -3.31
CA ASP A 26 -20.69 -18.55 -4.57
C ASP A 26 -20.05 -17.16 -4.51
N LEU A 27 -18.98 -16.96 -5.29
CA LEU A 27 -18.30 -15.67 -5.39
C LEU A 27 -19.38 -14.63 -5.73
N VAL A 28 -19.81 -13.86 -4.74
CA VAL A 28 -20.80 -12.78 -4.93
C VAL A 28 -20.27 -11.76 -5.95
N THR A 29 -18.95 -11.70 -6.11
CA THR A 29 -18.28 -10.85 -7.09
C THR A 29 -18.03 -11.59 -8.40
N ASN A 30 -18.66 -11.12 -9.49
CA ASN A 30 -18.33 -11.57 -10.84
C ASN A 30 -16.92 -11.07 -11.24
N PRO A 31 -15.98 -11.98 -11.56
CA PRO A 31 -14.62 -11.66 -12.02
C PRO A 31 -14.53 -10.62 -13.12
N GLU A 32 -15.47 -10.64 -14.07
CA GLU A 32 -15.47 -9.74 -15.22
C GLU A 32 -15.58 -8.26 -14.84
N HIS A 33 -16.12 -7.94 -13.66
CA HIS A 33 -16.22 -6.56 -13.19
C HIS A 33 -14.92 -6.00 -12.62
N TYR A 34 -13.95 -6.84 -12.22
CA TYR A 34 -12.74 -6.38 -11.54
C TYR A 34 -11.43 -6.79 -12.20
N THR A 35 -11.42 -7.77 -13.11
CA THR A 35 -10.20 -8.26 -13.79
C THR A 35 -9.42 -7.15 -14.48
N SER A 36 -10.09 -6.18 -15.10
CA SER A 36 -9.43 -5.04 -15.75
C SER A 36 -8.64 -4.14 -14.78
N PHE A 37 -9.00 -4.12 -13.49
CA PHE A 37 -8.27 -3.36 -12.46
C PHE A 37 -7.07 -4.14 -11.90
N LEU A 38 -6.96 -5.44 -12.19
CA LEU A 38 -5.83 -6.28 -11.78
C LEU A 38 -4.68 -6.24 -12.80
N GLU A 39 -4.94 -5.75 -14.02
CA GLU A 39 -3.92 -5.65 -15.06
C GLU A 39 -2.90 -4.56 -14.72
N ALA A 40 -1.63 -4.95 -14.59
CA ALA A 40 -0.53 -4.01 -14.47
C ALA A 40 -0.28 -3.33 -15.82
N ASN A 41 -0.41 -2.00 -15.88
CA ASN A 41 -0.08 -1.20 -17.05
C ASN A 41 1.07 -0.21 -16.71
N PRO A 42 2.33 -0.60 -16.95
CA PRO A 42 3.49 0.21 -16.58
C PRO A 42 3.50 1.63 -17.17
N ILE A 43 2.99 1.80 -18.40
CA ILE A 43 2.93 3.10 -19.08
C ILE A 43 1.93 4.02 -18.36
N LYS A 44 0.75 3.49 -18.04
CA LYS A 44 -0.28 4.23 -17.29
C LYS A 44 0.24 4.60 -15.89
N SER A 45 0.90 3.67 -15.20
CA SER A 45 1.49 3.90 -13.89
C SER A 45 2.59 4.97 -13.90
N TYR A 46 3.43 5.01 -14.94
CA TYR A 46 4.43 6.08 -15.11
C TYR A 46 3.77 7.45 -15.32
N ALA A 47 2.77 7.54 -16.20
CA ALA A 47 2.06 8.79 -16.45
C ALA A 47 1.36 9.33 -15.19
N GLU A 48 0.73 8.44 -14.41
CA GLU A 48 0.13 8.80 -13.11
C GLU A 48 1.18 9.31 -12.12
N ALA A 49 2.33 8.62 -12.00
CA ALA A 49 3.43 9.07 -11.15
C ALA A 49 3.98 10.45 -11.56
N LEU A 50 4.04 10.73 -12.86
CA LEU A 50 4.43 12.04 -13.39
C LEU A 50 3.41 13.13 -13.00
N GLN A 51 2.12 12.84 -13.09
CA GLN A 51 1.06 13.76 -12.68
C GLN A 51 1.08 14.01 -11.17
N GLU A 52 1.26 12.97 -10.34
CA GLU A 52 1.46 13.11 -8.89
C GLU A 52 2.66 14.02 -8.61
N LYS A 53 3.81 13.78 -9.26
CA LYS A 53 5.01 14.61 -9.10
C LYS A 53 4.73 16.07 -9.42
N VAL A 54 4.04 16.36 -10.52
CA VAL A 54 3.68 17.73 -10.91
C VAL A 54 2.73 18.36 -9.90
N PHE A 55 1.72 17.61 -9.47
CA PHE A 55 0.72 18.05 -8.50
C PHE A 55 1.32 18.43 -7.15
N TRP A 56 2.27 17.64 -6.64
CA TRP A 56 2.93 17.93 -5.37
C TRP A 56 4.01 19.02 -5.52
N SER A 57 4.73 19.03 -6.65
CA SER A 57 5.76 20.05 -6.90
C SER A 57 5.18 21.47 -6.91
N LYS A 58 4.02 21.68 -7.53
CA LYS A 58 3.39 23.02 -7.61
C LYS A 58 2.87 23.56 -6.27
N ARG A 59 2.71 22.69 -5.27
CA ARG A 59 2.23 23.05 -3.93
C ARG A 59 3.35 23.50 -3.00
N LEU A 60 4.59 23.16 -3.32
CA LEU A 60 5.73 23.72 -2.63
C LEU A 60 5.81 25.22 -2.93
N GLY A 61 5.68 26.04 -1.87
CA GLY A 61 5.96 27.47 -1.95
C GLY A 61 7.40 27.74 -2.36
N ALA A 62 7.72 29.01 -2.64
CA ALA A 62 9.06 29.44 -3.05
C ALA A 62 10.15 29.06 -2.03
N ASP A 63 9.81 28.98 -0.74
CA ASP A 63 10.70 28.55 0.33
C ASP A 63 10.84 27.02 0.44
N SER A 64 9.94 26.28 -0.20
CA SER A 64 9.85 24.82 -0.20
C SER A 64 9.80 24.20 1.20
N THR A 65 9.15 24.86 2.17
CA THR A 65 9.05 24.41 3.56
C THR A 65 7.74 23.67 3.89
N GLY A 66 6.92 23.38 2.88
CA GLY A 66 5.66 22.63 3.00
C GLY A 66 5.88 21.17 3.40
N VAL A 67 6.08 20.90 4.69
CA VAL A 67 6.37 19.55 5.22
C VAL A 67 5.34 18.48 4.80
N GLY A 68 4.07 18.86 4.72
CA GLY A 68 2.98 17.96 4.29
C GLY A 68 3.01 17.61 2.81
N ASP A 69 3.66 18.41 1.97
CA ASP A 69 3.75 18.20 0.53
C ASP A 69 5.05 17.50 0.11
N LEU A 70 6.12 17.64 0.91
CA LEU A 70 7.42 17.02 0.65
C LEU A 70 7.37 15.49 0.71
N GLY A 71 6.66 14.90 1.67
CA GLY A 71 6.50 13.44 1.78
C GLY A 71 5.82 12.83 0.55
N PRO A 72 4.62 13.31 0.16
CA PRO A 72 3.96 12.87 -1.07
C PRO A 72 4.78 13.14 -2.34
N LEU A 73 5.51 14.26 -2.43
CA LEU A 73 6.41 14.52 -3.55
C LEU A 73 7.53 13.48 -3.65
N ALA A 74 8.15 13.12 -2.52
CA ALA A 74 9.16 12.08 -2.49
C ALA A 74 8.59 10.72 -2.92
N GLY A 75 7.38 10.39 -2.47
CA GLY A 75 6.66 9.19 -2.89
C GLY A 75 6.38 9.15 -4.40
N ALA A 76 6.04 10.28 -5.01
CA ALA A 76 5.84 10.38 -6.46
C ALA A 76 7.15 10.10 -7.24
N TYR A 77 8.30 10.57 -6.74
CA TYR A 77 9.61 10.21 -7.31
C TYR A 77 9.96 8.74 -7.13
N SER A 78 9.65 8.13 -5.98
CA SER A 78 9.81 6.68 -5.79
C SER A 78 8.98 5.88 -6.80
N LYS A 79 7.72 6.26 -7.02
CA LYS A 79 6.86 5.61 -8.03
C LYS A 79 7.36 5.79 -9.46
N LEU A 80 7.96 6.94 -9.78
CA LEU A 80 8.66 7.15 -11.06
C LEU A 80 9.85 6.18 -11.21
N PHE A 81 10.62 5.92 -10.16
CA PHE A 81 11.67 4.89 -10.18
C PHE A 81 11.09 3.49 -10.37
N GLU A 82 10.06 3.12 -9.61
CA GLU A 82 9.39 1.80 -9.72
C GLU A 82 8.87 1.52 -11.13
N THR A 83 8.37 2.55 -11.82
CA THR A 83 7.73 2.41 -13.14
C THR A 83 8.70 2.57 -14.32
N SER A 84 9.85 3.22 -14.14
CA SER A 84 10.83 3.46 -15.22
C SER A 84 12.17 2.76 -15.06
N GLY A 85 12.55 2.39 -13.83
CA GLY A 85 13.89 1.91 -13.50
C GLY A 85 14.99 2.98 -13.53
N ASP A 86 14.67 4.25 -13.83
CA ASP A 86 15.68 5.33 -13.85
C ASP A 86 16.11 5.71 -12.42
N ILE A 87 17.36 5.38 -12.10
CA ILE A 87 17.99 5.66 -10.81
C ILE A 87 17.98 7.15 -10.42
N GLN A 88 17.86 8.08 -11.36
CA GLN A 88 17.75 9.50 -11.03
C GLN A 88 16.50 9.80 -10.21
N HIS A 89 15.39 9.14 -10.51
CA HIS A 89 14.17 9.29 -9.72
C HIS A 89 14.33 8.80 -8.29
N LEU A 90 15.13 7.75 -8.06
CA LEU A 90 15.45 7.29 -6.72
C LEU A 90 16.30 8.31 -5.93
N LYS A 91 17.29 8.92 -6.59
CA LYS A 91 18.12 9.98 -6.00
C LYS A 91 17.31 11.24 -5.68
N ASP A 92 16.37 11.59 -6.56
CA ASP A 92 15.46 12.71 -6.35
C ASP A 92 14.53 12.44 -5.16
N ALA A 93 13.97 11.23 -5.05
CA ALA A 93 13.18 10.82 -3.89
C ALA A 93 13.98 10.96 -2.59
N GLU A 94 15.21 10.43 -2.55
CA GLU A 94 16.10 10.54 -1.39
C GLU A 94 16.35 12.01 -0.99
N LYS A 95 16.63 12.88 -1.98
CA LYS A 95 16.86 14.30 -1.75
C LYS A 95 15.64 14.98 -1.13
N VAL A 96 14.43 14.67 -1.61
CA VAL A 96 13.19 15.23 -1.08
C VAL A 96 12.90 14.70 0.33
N TYR A 97 13.10 13.40 0.58
CA TYR A 97 12.96 12.83 1.93
C TYR A 97 13.92 13.48 2.93
N LYS A 98 15.20 13.63 2.58
CA LYS A 98 16.18 14.32 3.42
C LYS A 98 15.72 15.74 3.75
N LYS A 99 15.21 16.47 2.76
CA LYS A 99 14.64 17.81 2.98
C LYS A 99 13.42 17.78 3.89
N ALA A 100 12.50 16.83 3.69
CA ALA A 100 11.32 16.67 4.54
C ALA A 100 11.70 16.46 6.00
N ILE A 101 12.69 15.61 6.27
CA ILE A 101 13.22 15.35 7.61
C ILE A 101 13.80 16.62 8.22
N THR A 102 14.63 17.37 7.47
CA THR A 102 15.21 18.64 7.96
C THR A 102 14.13 19.65 8.31
N VAL A 103 13.16 19.87 7.43
CA VAL A 103 12.06 20.83 7.65
C VAL A 103 11.18 20.41 8.82
N ALA A 104 10.86 19.12 8.94
CA ALA A 104 10.09 18.58 10.06
C ALA A 104 10.84 18.77 11.39
N ALA A 105 12.14 18.48 11.43
CA ALA A 105 12.96 18.62 12.63
C ALA A 105 13.02 20.07 13.12
N ILE A 106 13.19 21.04 12.21
CA ILE A 106 13.16 22.48 12.54
C ILE A 106 11.79 22.87 13.13
N LYS A 107 10.69 22.47 12.48
CA LYS A 107 9.35 22.79 12.97
C LYS A 107 9.04 22.19 14.35
N ILE A 108 9.50 20.97 14.63
CA ILE A 108 9.34 20.34 15.94
C ILE A 108 10.13 21.11 17.02
N GLN A 109 11.36 21.53 16.72
CA GLN A 109 12.13 22.36 17.66
C GLN A 109 11.45 23.71 17.94
N ASP A 110 10.91 24.38 16.92
CA ASP A 110 10.22 25.65 17.10
C ASP A 110 8.92 25.50 17.91
N GLY A 111 8.19 24.41 17.72
CA GLY A 111 7.00 24.10 18.52
C GLY A 111 7.31 23.87 20.00
N TYR A 112 8.40 23.15 20.29
CA TYR A 112 8.82 22.90 21.68
C TYR A 112 9.35 24.16 22.38
N LYS A 113 10.02 25.07 21.66
CA LYS A 113 10.54 26.34 22.21
C LYS A 113 9.46 27.42 22.44
N ARG A 114 8.27 27.24 21.87
CA ARG A 114 7.13 28.15 22.03
C ARG A 114 6.16 27.72 23.14
N ALA A 115 6.37 26.54 23.73
CA ALA A 115 5.58 25.99 24.84
C ALA A 115 6.14 26.41 26.19
#